data_AF-A0A1H0D3B0-F1
#
_entry.id   AF-A0A1H0D3B0-F1
#
_cell.length_a   1.000
_cell.length_b   1.000
_cell.length_c   1.000
_cell.angle_alpha   90.00
_cell.angle_beta   90.00
_cell.angle_gamma   90.00
#
_symmetry.space_group_name_H-M   'P 1'
#
loop_
_entity.id
_entity.type
_entity.pdbx_description
1 polymer ?
#
loop_
_entity_poly.entity_id
_entity_poly.type
_entity_poly.pdbx_seq_one_letter_code
_entity_poly.pdbx_strand_id
1 'polypeptide(L)'
;MSRAAFSRLPVAVDLPLLLQALAAIDEDTWHAHFNSDYYAGDWSGVALISAQDALTELSPGRGEPLLREPWLRDVRWRQGLRDLPLEIVSARLLRLGPGGQIHEHRDYDLGGPDADLRLHIPLLSPPHVDFMLDGQRMPMAAGECWFLDLSRPHRVDNRDTRARVHLVLDCRPGAWLEQAILDGLAATPRPDVGHAFFAQFKALVESDPQLCQTLQGLHDTEAFVARVVELGVERGLPFTTEELRAAMRDGRRQWNEQWRA
;
A
#
# COMPACT_ATOMS: atom_id res chain seq x y z
N MET A 1 -14.90 4.43 21.52
CA MET A 1 -15.28 4.06 20.14
C MET A 1 -14.09 3.34 19.51
N SER A 2 -14.29 2.27 18.75
CA SER A 2 -13.20 1.63 18.01
C SER A 2 -12.70 2.57 16.92
N ARG A 3 -11.37 2.74 16.80
CA ARG A 3 -10.74 3.52 15.74
C ARG A 3 -11.18 2.99 14.36
N ALA A 4 -11.41 3.89 13.39
CA ALA A 4 -11.74 3.51 12.03
C ALA A 4 -10.60 2.66 11.42
N ALA A 5 -10.92 1.67 10.58
CA ALA A 5 -9.88 0.88 9.92
C ALA A 5 -9.12 1.69 8.87
N PHE A 6 -9.81 2.60 8.19
CA PHE A 6 -9.23 3.52 7.20
C PHE A 6 -10.09 4.77 7.12
N SER A 7 -9.51 5.87 6.66
CA SER A 7 -10.24 7.11 6.40
C SER A 7 -9.49 7.96 5.38
N ARG A 8 -10.16 8.43 4.32
CA ARG A 8 -9.61 9.47 3.45
C ARG A 8 -9.91 10.82 4.06
N LEU A 9 -8.87 11.58 4.40
CA LEU A 9 -9.01 12.86 5.07
C LEU A 9 -9.47 13.95 4.08
N PRO A 10 -10.24 14.95 4.53
CA PRO A 10 -10.72 16.05 3.70
C PRO A 10 -9.63 17.12 3.48
N VAL A 11 -8.42 16.69 3.12
CA VAL A 11 -7.27 17.57 2.86
C VAL A 11 -6.69 17.28 1.49
N ALA A 12 -6.25 18.34 0.83
CA ALA A 12 -5.54 18.25 -0.44
C ALA A 12 -4.07 18.65 -0.22
N VAL A 13 -3.17 17.94 -0.86
CA VAL A 13 -1.77 18.35 -0.98
C VAL A 13 -1.52 18.99 -2.34
N ASP A 14 -0.49 19.84 -2.44
CA ASP A 14 0.00 20.32 -3.72
C ASP A 14 0.79 19.19 -4.42
N LEU A 15 0.06 18.26 -5.03
CA LEU A 15 0.65 17.10 -5.70
C LEU A 15 1.65 17.49 -6.80
N PRO A 16 1.38 18.47 -7.70
CA PRO A 16 2.37 18.92 -8.67
C PRO A 16 3.69 19.38 -8.02
N LEU A 17 3.62 20.11 -6.90
CA LEU A 17 4.80 20.58 -6.18
C LEU A 17 5.58 19.42 -5.53
N LEU A 18 4.86 18.48 -4.91
CA LEU A 18 5.46 17.29 -4.30
C LEU A 18 6.09 16.35 -5.34
N LEU A 19 5.50 16.23 -6.54
CA LEU A 19 6.08 15.46 -7.64
C LEU A 19 7.37 16.08 -8.17
N GLN A 20 7.46 17.42 -8.22
CA GLN A 20 8.71 18.09 -8.58
C GLN A 20 9.80 17.89 -7.53
N ALA A 21 9.43 17.86 -6.24
CA ALA A 21 10.36 17.56 -5.15
C ALA A 21 10.84 16.11 -5.21
N LEU A 22 9.91 15.17 -5.45
CA LEU A 22 10.22 13.75 -5.63
C LEU A 22 11.19 13.52 -6.80
N ALA A 23 10.96 14.19 -7.93
CA ALA A 23 11.81 14.06 -9.12
C ALA A 23 13.22 14.64 -8.94
N ALA A 24 13.44 15.46 -7.91
CA ALA A 24 14.75 16.04 -7.60
C ALA A 24 15.57 15.20 -6.60
N ILE A 25 15.04 14.07 -6.13
CA ILE A 25 15.79 13.15 -5.28
C ILE A 25 16.71 12.28 -6.15
N ASP A 26 18.00 12.30 -5.83
CA ASP A 26 19.00 11.47 -6.48
C ASP A 26 18.77 9.98 -6.15
N GLU A 27 18.99 9.10 -7.14
CA GLU A 27 18.77 7.65 -6.99
C GLU A 27 19.61 7.05 -5.83
N ASP A 28 20.83 7.56 -5.61
CA ASP A 28 21.72 7.13 -4.53
C ASP A 28 21.20 7.47 -3.11
N THR A 29 20.16 8.31 -3.02
CA THR A 29 19.49 8.63 -1.74
C THR A 29 18.52 7.53 -1.31
N TRP A 30 18.08 6.67 -2.24
CA TRP A 30 17.14 5.60 -1.95
C TRP A 30 17.86 4.45 -1.26
N HIS A 31 17.45 4.15 -0.03
CA HIS A 31 17.98 3.04 0.74
C HIS A 31 17.02 1.86 0.67
N ALA A 32 17.54 0.65 0.45
CA ALA A 32 16.74 -0.56 0.57
C ALA A 32 16.06 -0.59 1.95
N HIS A 33 14.80 -1.01 1.99
CA HIS A 33 14.09 -1.11 3.24
C HIS A 33 14.80 -2.12 4.15
N PHE A 34 15.01 -1.76 5.41
CA PHE A 34 15.83 -2.55 6.36
C PHE A 34 15.26 -3.95 6.67
N ASN A 35 14.06 -4.28 6.17
CA ASN A 35 13.29 -5.42 6.58
C ASN A 35 13.11 -6.43 5.43
N SER A 36 14.20 -7.09 5.05
CA SER A 36 14.29 -8.00 3.90
C SER A 36 13.33 -9.19 3.95
N ASP A 37 12.85 -9.57 5.13
CA ASP A 37 11.99 -10.75 5.30
C ASP A 37 10.54 -10.50 4.88
N TYR A 38 10.14 -9.24 4.69
CA TYR A 38 8.74 -8.85 4.41
C TYR A 38 8.52 -8.36 2.99
N TYR A 39 9.47 -8.51 2.07
CA TYR A 39 9.23 -8.08 0.69
C TYR A 39 10.00 -8.89 -0.36
N ALA A 40 9.48 -8.86 -1.58
CA ALA A 40 10.14 -9.32 -2.79
C ALA A 40 10.25 -8.16 -3.80
N GLY A 41 11.33 -8.10 -4.57
CA GLY A 41 11.58 -7.02 -5.52
C GLY A 41 12.24 -5.79 -4.90
N ASP A 42 12.03 -4.60 -5.47
CA ASP A 42 12.57 -3.34 -4.93
C ASP A 42 11.57 -2.72 -3.94
N TRP A 43 11.90 -2.76 -2.66
CA TRP A 43 11.31 -1.89 -1.64
C TRP A 43 12.39 -1.01 -1.04
N SER A 44 12.27 0.29 -1.25
CA SER A 44 13.26 1.29 -0.85
C SER A 44 12.60 2.55 -0.31
N GLY A 45 13.36 3.36 0.42
CA GLY A 45 12.84 4.58 1.00
C GLY A 45 13.87 5.69 1.18
N VAL A 46 13.33 6.89 1.39
CA VAL A 46 14.07 8.11 1.70
C VAL A 46 13.42 8.77 2.91
N ALA A 47 14.20 9.01 3.95
CA ALA A 47 13.73 9.75 5.11
C ALA A 47 13.79 11.26 4.81
N LEU A 48 12.67 11.95 5.00
CA LEU A 48 12.58 13.41 4.99
C LEU A 48 12.66 13.95 6.42
N ILE A 49 11.98 13.27 7.34
CA ILE A 49 12.00 13.52 8.78
C ILE A 49 12.04 12.16 9.46
N SER A 50 12.89 11.99 10.48
CA SER A 50 12.96 10.78 11.29
C SER A 50 12.87 11.14 12.78
N ALA A 51 12.42 10.24 13.62
CA ALA A 51 12.51 10.44 15.06
C ALA A 51 13.96 10.29 15.57
N GLN A 52 14.34 11.08 16.57
CA GLN A 52 15.70 11.04 17.16
C GLN A 52 16.07 9.68 17.77
N ASP A 53 15.09 8.93 18.26
CA ASP A 53 15.24 7.61 18.87
C ASP A 53 15.09 6.45 17.87
N ALA A 54 14.88 6.74 16.57
CA ALA A 54 14.70 5.70 15.56
C ALA A 54 16.01 4.92 15.33
N LEU A 55 15.90 3.60 15.25
CA LEU A 55 17.04 2.70 15.03
C LEU A 55 17.75 2.96 13.68
N THR A 56 16.97 3.27 12.66
CA THR A 56 17.43 3.73 11.34
C THR A 56 16.58 4.91 10.90
N GLU A 57 17.00 5.66 9.88
CA GLU A 57 16.23 6.82 9.40
C GLU A 57 14.84 6.44 8.87
N LEU A 58 14.64 5.20 8.42
CA LEU A 58 13.35 4.69 7.94
C LEU A 58 12.53 3.99 9.03
N SER A 59 13.13 3.67 10.18
CA SER A 59 12.43 3.04 11.30
C SER A 59 11.45 4.00 11.98
N PRO A 60 10.35 3.49 12.56
CA PRO A 60 9.51 4.29 13.43
C PRO A 60 10.29 4.70 14.71
N GLY A 61 9.81 5.74 15.38
CA GLY A 61 10.32 6.20 16.66
C GLY A 61 9.40 7.27 17.25
N ARG A 62 9.60 7.63 18.52
CA ARG A 62 8.76 8.60 19.25
C ARG A 62 9.57 9.78 19.81
N GLY A 63 10.85 9.88 19.49
CA GLY A 63 11.69 11.01 19.85
C GLY A 63 11.33 12.28 19.06
N GLU A 64 12.03 13.36 19.36
CA GLU A 64 11.86 14.62 18.65
C GLU A 64 12.12 14.46 17.14
N PRO A 65 11.37 15.18 16.28
CA PRO A 65 11.56 15.13 14.84
C PRO A 65 12.94 15.69 14.43
N LEU A 66 13.70 14.91 13.68
CA LEU A 66 14.96 15.33 13.05
C LEU A 66 14.76 15.50 11.56
N LEU A 67 14.96 16.72 11.06
CA LEU A 67 14.89 17.04 9.64
C LEU A 67 16.10 16.46 8.90
N ARG A 68 15.86 15.64 7.89
CA ARG A 68 16.91 15.03 7.07
C ARG A 68 17.27 15.93 5.90
N GLU A 69 18.42 15.63 5.31
CA GLU A 69 19.01 16.45 4.26
C GLU A 69 18.05 16.73 3.08
N PRO A 70 17.32 15.75 2.51
CA PRO A 70 16.38 16.02 1.42
C PRO A 70 15.26 17.02 1.78
N TRP A 71 14.78 17.00 3.03
CA TRP A 71 13.81 17.97 3.52
C TRP A 71 14.41 19.37 3.66
N LEU A 72 15.66 19.46 4.16
CA LEU A 72 16.33 20.74 4.37
C LEU A 72 16.68 21.42 3.04
N ARG A 73 17.17 20.66 2.06
CA ARG A 73 17.58 21.19 0.75
C ARG A 73 16.41 21.60 -0.14
N ASP A 74 15.27 20.91 -0.07
CA ASP A 74 14.12 21.21 -0.92
C ASP A 74 12.93 21.76 -0.13
N VAL A 75 12.69 23.06 -0.27
CA VAL A 75 11.59 23.77 0.38
C VAL A 75 10.21 23.28 -0.08
N ARG A 76 10.11 22.61 -1.23
CA ARG A 76 8.85 22.12 -1.79
C ARG A 76 8.19 21.07 -0.89
N TRP A 77 8.97 20.28 -0.14
CA TRP A 77 8.41 19.36 0.86
C TRP A 77 7.63 20.10 1.95
N ARG A 78 8.22 21.17 2.49
CA ARG A 78 7.54 22.03 3.48
C ARG A 78 6.34 22.74 2.89
N GLN A 79 6.46 23.27 1.68
CA GLN A 79 5.38 24.00 1.01
C GLN A 79 4.20 23.10 0.66
N GLY A 80 4.45 21.89 0.16
CA GLY A 80 3.39 20.95 -0.25
C GLY A 80 2.58 20.38 0.91
N LEU A 81 3.10 20.46 2.14
CA LEU A 81 2.44 19.98 3.37
C LEU A 81 1.97 21.11 4.29
N ARG A 82 2.23 22.38 3.95
CA ARG A 82 2.10 23.53 4.86
C ARG A 82 0.70 23.74 5.45
N ASP A 83 -0.33 23.33 4.71
CA ASP A 83 -1.74 23.56 5.05
C ASP A 83 -2.34 22.38 5.82
N LEU A 84 -1.53 21.35 6.13
CA LEU A 84 -1.91 20.22 6.96
C LEU A 84 -1.63 20.56 8.43
N PRO A 85 -2.66 20.65 9.31
CA PRO A 85 -2.47 20.91 10.74
C PRO A 85 -2.06 19.62 11.47
N LEU A 86 -0.89 19.10 11.11
CA LEU A 86 -0.33 17.85 11.60
C LEU A 86 0.92 18.12 12.43
N GLU A 87 1.05 17.40 13.54
CA GLU A 87 2.31 17.29 14.27
C GLU A 87 3.08 16.06 13.76
N ILE A 88 3.96 16.29 12.78
CA ILE A 88 4.69 15.23 12.09
C ILE A 88 5.92 14.81 12.90
N VAL A 89 5.97 13.53 13.29
CA VAL A 89 7.12 12.90 13.97
C VAL A 89 8.12 12.35 12.95
N SER A 90 7.59 11.68 11.92
CA SER A 90 8.40 11.13 10.83
C SER A 90 7.71 11.37 9.49
N ALA A 91 8.51 11.54 8.44
CA ALA A 91 8.06 11.67 7.07
C ALA A 91 9.04 10.92 6.17
N ARG A 92 8.54 9.95 5.39
CA ARG A 92 9.37 9.12 4.52
C ARG A 92 8.69 8.85 3.19
N LEU A 93 9.48 8.80 2.14
CA LEU A 93 9.06 8.31 0.84
C LEU A 93 9.30 6.80 0.81
N LEU A 94 8.29 6.03 0.46
CA LEU A 94 8.40 4.57 0.30
C LEU A 94 8.08 4.19 -1.14
N ARG A 95 9.10 3.68 -1.84
CA ARG A 95 9.03 3.19 -3.21
C ARG A 95 8.87 1.68 -3.23
N LEU A 96 7.90 1.19 -4.00
CA LEU A 96 7.78 -0.21 -4.37
C LEU A 96 7.94 -0.29 -5.89
N GLY A 97 9.04 -0.89 -6.35
CA GLY A 97 9.37 -1.02 -7.76
C GLY A 97 8.40 -1.93 -8.53
N PRO A 98 8.52 -1.98 -9.87
CA PRO A 98 7.71 -2.86 -10.71
C PRO A 98 7.80 -4.32 -10.28
N GLY A 99 6.66 -4.99 -10.12
CA GLY A 99 6.59 -6.37 -9.65
C GLY A 99 6.88 -6.56 -8.15
N GLY A 100 7.19 -5.49 -7.41
CA GLY A 100 7.49 -5.56 -5.99
C GLY A 100 6.29 -5.97 -5.15
N GLN A 101 6.55 -6.70 -4.07
CA GLN A 101 5.55 -7.17 -3.12
C GLN A 101 6.00 -6.87 -1.70
N ILE A 102 5.12 -6.36 -0.87
CA ILE A 102 5.29 -6.29 0.58
C ILE A 102 4.34 -7.34 1.16
N HIS A 103 4.90 -8.36 1.79
CA HIS A 103 4.17 -9.47 2.39
C HIS A 103 3.24 -9.01 3.51
N GLU A 104 2.26 -9.85 3.83
CA GLU A 104 1.29 -9.52 4.85
C GLU A 104 1.93 -9.42 6.24
N HIS A 105 1.74 -8.27 6.88
CA HIS A 105 2.30 -7.98 8.20
C HIS A 105 1.38 -7.03 8.99
N ARG A 106 1.82 -6.70 10.20
CA ARG A 106 1.19 -5.74 11.11
C ARG A 106 2.25 -4.82 11.68
N ASP A 107 1.91 -3.55 11.77
CA ASP A 107 2.72 -2.52 12.42
C ASP A 107 2.29 -2.42 13.89
N TYR A 108 2.91 -3.24 14.74
CA TYR A 108 2.51 -3.38 16.14
C TYR A 108 2.71 -2.10 16.97
N ASP A 109 3.60 -1.22 16.55
CA ASP A 109 3.87 0.07 17.20
C ASP A 109 2.71 1.07 17.08
N LEU A 110 1.79 0.85 16.12
CA LEU A 110 0.66 1.73 15.81
C LEU A 110 -0.66 1.37 16.53
N GLY A 111 -0.71 0.25 17.25
CA GLY A 111 -1.95 -0.26 17.86
C GLY A 111 -2.38 0.42 19.16
N GLY A 112 -1.50 1.23 19.79
CA GLY A 112 -1.75 1.86 21.09
C GLY A 112 -2.68 3.08 21.04
N PRO A 113 -3.26 3.49 22.19
CA PRO A 113 -4.07 4.70 22.28
C PRO A 113 -3.25 5.95 21.94
N ASP A 114 -2.03 6.05 22.46
CA ASP A 114 -1.10 7.16 22.23
C ASP A 114 -0.10 6.88 21.09
N ALA A 115 -0.39 5.88 20.25
CA ALA A 115 0.45 5.60 19.10
C ALA A 115 0.23 6.65 18.01
N ASP A 116 1.29 6.91 17.24
CA ASP A 116 1.21 7.83 16.11
C ASP A 116 0.18 7.34 15.08
N LEU A 117 -0.48 8.28 14.41
CA LEU A 117 -1.46 8.04 13.37
C LEU A 117 -0.76 8.13 12.03
N ARG A 118 -0.56 6.97 11.39
CA ARG A 118 0.14 6.87 10.11
C ARG A 118 -0.77 7.29 8.95
N LEU A 119 -0.32 8.29 8.20
CA LEU A 119 -0.96 8.78 7.00
C LEU A 119 -0.17 8.37 5.76
N HIS A 120 -0.89 8.02 4.69
CA HIS A 120 -0.36 7.74 3.37
C HIS A 120 -0.86 8.79 2.38
N ILE A 121 0.07 9.38 1.65
CA ILE A 121 -0.20 10.29 0.54
C ILE A 121 0.43 9.67 -0.72
N PRO A 122 -0.37 9.02 -1.58
CA PRO A 122 0.16 8.47 -2.82
C PRO A 122 0.66 9.61 -3.72
N LEU A 123 1.94 9.57 -4.08
CA LEU A 123 2.51 10.51 -5.05
C LEU A 123 2.49 9.88 -6.44
N LEU A 124 2.97 8.63 -6.54
CA LEU A 124 2.87 7.79 -7.73
C LEU A 124 2.07 6.54 -7.36
N SER A 125 0.88 6.38 -7.95
CA SER A 125 -0.03 5.25 -7.70
C SER A 125 -0.53 4.68 -9.03
N PRO A 126 0.28 3.84 -9.72
CA PRO A 126 -0.16 3.24 -10.97
C PRO A 126 -1.35 2.27 -10.74
N PRO A 127 -2.19 2.03 -11.78
CA PRO A 127 -3.49 1.37 -11.64
C PRO A 127 -3.42 -0.10 -11.20
N HIS A 128 -2.28 -0.77 -11.40
CA HIS A 128 -2.09 -2.19 -11.06
C HIS A 128 -1.40 -2.40 -9.71
N VAL A 129 -1.50 -1.43 -8.81
CA VAL A 129 -1.08 -1.56 -7.41
C VAL A 129 -2.27 -1.87 -6.52
N ASP A 130 -2.10 -2.84 -5.64
CA ASP A 130 -3.07 -3.19 -4.62
C ASP A 130 -2.47 -2.96 -3.25
N PHE A 131 -3.05 -2.05 -2.47
CA PHE A 131 -2.81 -1.97 -1.04
C PHE A 131 -3.96 -2.68 -0.35
N MET A 132 -3.67 -3.79 0.33
CA MET A 132 -4.67 -4.58 1.03
C MET A 132 -4.58 -4.28 2.53
N LEU A 133 -5.73 -4.01 3.15
CA LEU A 133 -5.87 -3.79 4.58
C LEU A 133 -7.05 -4.63 5.08
N ASP A 134 -6.77 -5.55 6.00
CA ASP A 134 -7.77 -6.45 6.60
C ASP A 134 -8.62 -7.18 5.53
N GLY A 135 -7.96 -7.61 4.45
CA GLY A 135 -8.59 -8.28 3.30
C GLY A 135 -9.29 -7.36 2.29
N GLN A 136 -9.30 -6.04 2.51
CA GLN A 136 -9.93 -5.06 1.62
C GLN A 136 -8.89 -4.25 0.83
N ARG A 137 -9.15 -4.02 -0.46
CA ARG A 137 -8.30 -3.21 -1.34
C ARG A 137 -8.61 -1.72 -1.13
N MET A 138 -7.62 -0.97 -0.66
CA MET A 138 -7.74 0.45 -0.41
C MET A 138 -7.68 1.24 -1.73
N PRO A 139 -8.73 2.02 -2.10
CA PRO A 139 -8.83 2.69 -3.38
C PRO A 139 -8.13 4.06 -3.37
N MET A 140 -6.84 4.06 -3.01
CA MET A 140 -6.06 5.29 -2.86
C MET A 140 -5.62 5.86 -4.22
N ALA A 141 -5.96 7.12 -4.50
CA ALA A 141 -5.52 7.85 -5.68
C ALA A 141 -4.39 8.85 -5.36
N ALA A 142 -3.63 9.24 -6.39
CA ALA A 142 -2.54 10.20 -6.24
C ALA A 142 -3.04 11.56 -5.73
N GLY A 143 -2.34 12.14 -4.76
CA GLY A 143 -2.66 13.43 -4.14
C GLY A 143 -3.72 13.38 -3.03
N GLU A 144 -4.29 12.20 -2.76
CA GLU A 144 -5.18 12.02 -1.60
C GLU A 144 -4.37 11.79 -0.31
N CYS A 145 -4.99 12.03 0.84
CA CYS A 145 -4.40 11.74 2.15
C CYS A 145 -5.27 10.71 2.90
N TRP A 146 -4.65 9.60 3.31
CA TRP A 146 -5.34 8.45 3.88
C TRP A 146 -4.74 8.05 5.22
N PHE A 147 -5.58 7.97 6.24
CA PHE A 147 -5.29 7.18 7.42
C PHE A 147 -5.60 5.71 7.15
N LEU A 148 -4.68 4.83 7.56
CA LEU A 148 -4.86 3.38 7.54
C LEU A 148 -4.44 2.81 8.90
N ASP A 149 -5.29 1.99 9.53
CA ASP A 149 -4.98 1.29 10.76
C ASP A 149 -4.07 0.09 10.48
N LEU A 150 -2.77 0.36 10.30
CA LEU A 150 -1.78 -0.67 9.95
C LEU A 150 -1.41 -1.62 11.10
N SER A 151 -2.02 -1.46 12.28
CA SER A 151 -2.00 -2.51 13.30
C SER A 151 -2.78 -3.78 12.86
N ARG A 152 -3.62 -3.63 11.83
CA ARG A 152 -4.31 -4.72 11.12
C ARG A 152 -3.42 -5.35 10.05
N PRO A 153 -3.71 -6.60 9.66
CA PRO A 153 -2.98 -7.26 8.57
C PRO A 153 -3.06 -6.43 7.30
N HIS A 154 -1.92 -6.17 6.69
CA HIS A 154 -1.85 -5.43 5.44
C HIS A 154 -0.68 -5.89 4.57
N ARG A 155 -0.83 -5.74 3.26
CA ARG A 155 0.17 -6.09 2.24
C ARG A 155 0.06 -5.17 1.05
N VAL A 156 1.09 -5.14 0.20
CA VAL A 156 1.08 -4.34 -1.03
C VAL A 156 1.63 -5.15 -2.19
N ASP A 157 0.90 -5.18 -3.31
CA ASP A 157 1.33 -5.85 -4.54
C ASP A 157 1.41 -4.81 -5.66
N ASN A 158 2.62 -4.47 -6.13
CA ASN A 158 2.81 -3.64 -7.32
C ASN A 158 2.97 -4.52 -8.56
N ARG A 159 1.87 -4.79 -9.27
CA ARG A 159 1.88 -5.59 -10.50
C ARG A 159 2.00 -4.74 -11.75
N ASP A 160 2.20 -3.43 -11.59
CA ASP A 160 2.43 -2.50 -12.70
C ASP A 160 3.87 -2.61 -13.21
N THR A 161 4.13 -1.95 -14.35
CA THR A 161 5.48 -1.80 -14.90
C THR A 161 6.18 -0.53 -14.39
N ARG A 162 5.48 0.29 -13.60
CA ARG A 162 5.98 1.52 -13.00
C ARG A 162 6.07 1.40 -11.48
N ALA A 163 6.98 2.16 -10.89
CA ALA A 163 7.11 2.24 -9.44
C ALA A 163 5.90 2.94 -8.80
N ARG A 164 5.53 2.46 -7.62
CA ARG A 164 4.64 3.14 -6.69
C ARG A 164 5.46 3.91 -5.68
N VAL A 165 5.10 5.14 -5.37
CA VAL A 165 5.74 5.96 -4.33
C VAL A 165 4.67 6.63 -3.48
N HIS A 166 4.67 6.37 -2.17
CA HIS A 166 3.85 7.12 -1.22
C HIS A 166 4.76 7.93 -0.29
N LEU A 167 4.31 9.13 0.03
CA LEU A 167 4.76 9.87 1.19
C LEU A 167 3.99 9.35 2.41
N VAL A 168 4.71 8.82 3.38
CA VAL A 168 4.17 8.27 4.62
C VAL A 168 4.55 9.19 5.77
N LEU A 169 3.56 9.62 6.55
CA LEU A 169 3.72 10.50 7.69
C LEU A 169 3.31 9.76 8.96
N ASP A 170 4.17 9.70 9.97
CA ASP A 170 3.74 9.35 11.33
C ASP A 170 3.46 10.65 12.08
N CYS A 171 2.20 10.83 12.52
CA CYS A 171 1.76 12.07 13.17
C CYS A 171 1.31 11.79 14.60
N ARG A 172 1.57 12.72 15.54
CA ARG A 172 0.98 12.60 16.87
C ARG A 172 -0.54 12.64 16.80
N PRO A 173 -1.23 11.87 17.68
CA PRO A 173 -2.65 12.07 17.90
C PRO A 173 -2.93 13.52 18.29
N GLY A 174 -3.96 14.10 17.70
CA GLY A 174 -4.38 15.47 17.99
C GLY A 174 -5.83 15.67 17.59
N ALA A 175 -6.51 16.58 18.29
CA ALA A 175 -7.96 16.75 18.18
C ALA A 175 -8.46 16.91 16.73
N TRP A 176 -7.73 17.69 15.92
CA TRP A 176 -8.08 17.85 14.50
C TRP A 176 -7.92 16.54 13.71
N LEU A 177 -6.80 15.84 13.86
CA LEU A 177 -6.50 14.63 13.10
C LEU A 177 -7.46 13.50 13.46
N GLU A 178 -7.71 13.31 14.74
CA GLU A 178 -8.68 12.32 15.23
C GLU A 178 -10.07 12.62 14.69
N GLN A 179 -10.52 13.88 14.72
CA GLN A 179 -11.80 14.27 14.16
C GLN A 179 -11.85 14.08 12.64
N ALA A 180 -10.78 14.44 11.91
CA ALA A 180 -10.71 14.25 10.46
C ALA A 180 -10.77 12.76 10.07
N ILE A 181 -10.19 11.87 10.87
CA ILE A 181 -10.30 10.42 10.68
C ILE A 181 -11.72 9.94 10.95
N LEU A 182 -12.35 10.41 12.04
CA LEU A 182 -13.72 10.04 12.40
C LEU A 182 -14.75 10.51 11.36
N ASP A 183 -14.61 11.75 10.89
CA ASP A 183 -15.50 12.33 9.88
C ASP A 183 -15.30 11.63 8.54
N GLY A 184 -14.03 11.49 8.14
CA GLY A 184 -13.65 11.06 6.80
C GLY A 184 -14.24 11.95 5.70
N LEU A 185 -13.83 11.71 4.46
CA LEU A 185 -14.43 12.37 3.32
C LEU A 185 -15.64 11.56 2.83
N ALA A 186 -16.83 12.15 2.78
CA ALA A 186 -18.05 11.44 2.37
C ALA A 186 -17.95 10.80 0.97
N ALA A 187 -17.15 11.39 0.08
CA ALA A 187 -16.91 10.88 -1.27
C ALA A 187 -15.89 9.71 -1.31
N THR A 188 -15.48 9.15 -0.16
CA THR A 188 -14.50 8.06 -0.11
C THR A 188 -15.06 6.83 -0.82
N PRO A 189 -14.38 6.32 -1.87
CA PRO A 189 -14.84 5.11 -2.55
C PRO A 189 -14.86 3.94 -1.55
N ARG A 190 -15.85 3.06 -1.69
CA ARG A 190 -15.86 1.84 -0.89
C ARG A 190 -14.65 0.99 -1.28
N PRO A 191 -13.89 0.45 -0.31
CA PRO A 191 -12.89 -0.56 -0.61
C PRO A 191 -13.52 -1.70 -1.38
N ASP A 192 -12.81 -2.15 -2.41
CA ASP A 192 -13.16 -3.39 -3.07
C ASP A 192 -12.68 -4.55 -2.21
N VAL A 193 -13.40 -5.64 -2.18
CA VAL A 193 -12.92 -6.92 -1.65
C VAL A 193 -12.02 -7.60 -2.69
N GLY A 194 -11.19 -6.81 -3.39
CA GLY A 194 -10.53 -7.08 -4.68
C GLY A 194 -9.55 -8.26 -4.72
N HIS A 195 -9.50 -9.07 -3.66
CA HIS A 195 -8.91 -10.41 -3.67
C HIS A 195 -9.65 -11.43 -2.80
N ALA A 196 -10.62 -11.01 -1.97
CA ALA A 196 -11.30 -11.95 -1.07
C ALA A 196 -12.09 -12.98 -1.87
N PHE A 197 -12.83 -12.55 -2.91
CA PHE A 197 -13.60 -13.48 -3.72
C PHE A 197 -12.72 -14.37 -4.60
N PHE A 198 -11.68 -13.82 -5.24
CA PHE A 198 -10.74 -14.64 -6.00
C PHE A 198 -9.96 -15.63 -5.11
N ALA A 199 -9.49 -15.20 -3.93
CA ALA A 199 -8.80 -16.07 -2.98
C ALA A 199 -9.73 -17.15 -2.42
N GLN A 200 -10.98 -16.82 -2.09
CA GLN A 200 -12.00 -17.79 -1.70
C GLN A 200 -12.31 -18.77 -2.85
N PHE A 201 -12.36 -18.29 -4.10
CA PHE A 201 -12.54 -19.13 -5.27
C PHE A 201 -11.35 -20.05 -5.48
N LYS A 202 -10.12 -19.56 -5.31
CA LYS A 202 -8.90 -20.37 -5.37
C LYS A 202 -8.93 -21.47 -4.30
N ALA A 203 -9.25 -21.14 -3.05
CA ALA A 203 -9.38 -22.12 -1.97
C ALA A 203 -10.49 -23.16 -2.27
N LEU A 204 -11.60 -22.74 -2.86
CA LEU A 204 -12.67 -23.62 -3.31
C LEU A 204 -12.16 -24.61 -4.38
N VAL A 205 -11.42 -24.13 -5.39
CA VAL A 205 -10.81 -24.99 -6.42
C VAL A 205 -9.82 -25.98 -5.81
N GLU A 206 -9.00 -25.54 -4.84
CA GLU A 206 -8.04 -26.41 -4.13
C GLU A 206 -8.75 -27.51 -3.30
N SER A 207 -9.92 -27.19 -2.75
CA SER A 207 -10.73 -28.13 -1.94
C SER A 207 -11.64 -29.07 -2.74
N ASP A 208 -11.88 -28.79 -4.02
CA ASP A 208 -12.82 -29.52 -4.90
C ASP A 208 -12.07 -30.18 -6.07
N PRO A 209 -11.70 -31.47 -5.96
CA PRO A 209 -10.95 -32.18 -6.99
C PRO A 209 -11.63 -32.21 -8.36
N GLN A 210 -12.97 -32.23 -8.39
CA GLN A 210 -13.73 -32.30 -9.63
C GLN A 210 -13.71 -30.94 -10.34
N LEU A 211 -13.86 -29.85 -9.59
CA LEU A 211 -13.71 -28.49 -10.11
C LEU A 211 -12.28 -28.27 -10.64
N CYS A 212 -11.27 -28.70 -9.87
CA CYS A 212 -9.87 -28.62 -10.28
C CYS A 212 -9.61 -29.37 -11.59
N GLN A 213 -10.08 -30.61 -11.71
CA GLN A 213 -9.93 -31.42 -12.94
C GLN A 213 -10.64 -30.78 -14.15
N THR A 214 -11.82 -30.19 -13.93
CA THR A 214 -12.57 -29.47 -14.97
C THR A 214 -11.77 -28.29 -15.50
N LEU A 215 -11.20 -27.48 -14.60
CA LEU A 215 -10.39 -26.32 -14.97
C LEU A 215 -9.07 -26.72 -15.64
N GLN A 216 -8.43 -27.80 -15.20
CA GLN A 216 -7.21 -28.34 -15.82
C GLN A 216 -7.42 -28.85 -17.26
N GLY A 217 -8.65 -29.28 -17.59
CA GLY A 217 -9.02 -29.71 -18.95
C GLY A 217 -9.13 -28.56 -19.96
N LEU A 218 -9.10 -27.30 -19.51
CA LEU A 218 -9.16 -26.12 -20.39
C LEU A 218 -7.75 -25.72 -20.82
N HIS A 219 -7.37 -26.09 -22.05
CA HIS A 219 -6.05 -25.80 -22.59
C HIS A 219 -5.95 -24.43 -23.27
N ASP A 220 -7.08 -23.86 -23.68
CA ASP A 220 -7.12 -22.51 -24.23
C ASP A 220 -7.18 -21.47 -23.10
N THR A 221 -6.27 -20.49 -23.13
CA THR A 221 -6.13 -19.52 -22.04
C THR A 221 -7.33 -18.61 -21.92
N GLU A 222 -7.93 -18.18 -23.04
CA GLU A 222 -9.08 -17.29 -23.02
C GLU A 222 -10.34 -18.05 -22.55
N ALA A 223 -10.52 -19.30 -22.98
CA ALA A 223 -11.58 -20.18 -22.50
C ALA A 223 -11.44 -20.49 -21.00
N PHE A 224 -10.22 -20.73 -20.51
CA PHE A 224 -9.94 -20.89 -19.08
C PHE A 224 -10.33 -19.64 -18.30
N VAL A 225 -9.87 -18.47 -18.75
CA VAL A 225 -10.16 -17.19 -18.09
C VAL A 225 -11.65 -16.91 -18.04
N ALA A 226 -12.34 -17.05 -19.17
CA ALA A 226 -13.79 -16.84 -19.24
C ALA A 226 -14.54 -17.79 -18.31
N ARG A 227 -14.18 -19.08 -18.30
CA ARG A 227 -14.87 -20.08 -17.47
C ARG A 227 -14.64 -19.87 -15.99
N VAL A 228 -13.43 -19.48 -15.59
CA VAL A 228 -13.11 -19.22 -14.17
C VAL A 228 -13.88 -18.00 -13.65
N VAL A 229 -13.97 -16.92 -14.43
CA VAL A 229 -14.77 -15.74 -14.06
C VAL A 229 -16.25 -16.08 -13.97
N GLU A 230 -16.78 -16.84 -14.93
CA GLU A 230 -18.17 -17.32 -14.92
C GLU A 230 -18.48 -18.16 -13.66
N LEU A 231 -17.61 -19.13 -13.35
CA LEU A 231 -17.71 -19.95 -12.14
C LEU A 231 -17.63 -19.11 -10.86
N GLY A 232 -16.81 -18.06 -10.83
CA GLY A 232 -16.76 -17.11 -9.73
C GLY A 232 -18.14 -16.51 -9.47
N VAL A 233 -18.81 -16.00 -10.52
CA VAL A 233 -20.17 -15.45 -10.43
C VAL A 233 -21.19 -16.52 -10.00
N GLU A 234 -21.16 -17.71 -10.60
CA GLU A 234 -22.06 -18.83 -10.26
C GLU A 234 -21.96 -19.24 -8.78
N ARG A 235 -20.76 -19.12 -8.19
CA ARG A 235 -20.48 -19.48 -6.80
C ARG A 235 -20.64 -18.32 -5.81
N GLY A 236 -21.08 -17.15 -6.26
CA GLY A 236 -21.23 -15.95 -5.42
C GLY A 236 -19.90 -15.31 -5.02
N LEU A 237 -18.84 -15.58 -5.76
CA LEU A 237 -17.47 -15.10 -5.57
C LEU A 237 -17.02 -14.31 -6.81
N PRO A 238 -17.63 -13.14 -7.12
CA PRO A 238 -17.31 -12.40 -8.34
C PRO A 238 -15.89 -11.82 -8.28
N PHE A 239 -15.15 -11.95 -9.36
CA PHE A 239 -13.87 -11.28 -9.61
C PHE A 239 -13.71 -11.04 -11.12
N THR A 240 -12.83 -10.13 -11.48
CA THR A 240 -12.61 -9.64 -12.83
C THR A 240 -11.61 -10.49 -13.61
N THR A 241 -11.66 -10.36 -14.95
CA THR A 241 -10.67 -10.98 -15.83
C THR A 241 -9.28 -10.41 -15.56
N GLU A 242 -9.18 -9.12 -15.26
CA GLU A 242 -7.93 -8.44 -14.92
C GLU A 242 -7.31 -9.00 -13.64
N GLU A 243 -8.11 -9.23 -12.59
CA GLU A 243 -7.67 -9.87 -11.34
C GLU A 243 -7.15 -11.29 -11.57
N LEU A 244 -7.89 -12.11 -12.32
CA LEU A 244 -7.45 -13.47 -12.66
C LEU A 244 -6.15 -13.47 -13.48
N ARG A 245 -6.08 -12.66 -14.54
CA ARG A 245 -4.89 -12.56 -15.39
C ARG A 245 -3.68 -12.05 -14.61
N ALA A 246 -3.89 -11.14 -13.66
CA ALA A 246 -2.85 -10.68 -12.75
C ALA A 246 -2.34 -11.83 -11.88
N ALA A 247 -3.22 -12.58 -11.24
CA ALA A 247 -2.86 -13.75 -10.45
C ALA A 247 -2.13 -14.84 -11.27
N MET A 248 -2.54 -15.07 -12.52
CA MET A 248 -1.86 -16.00 -13.43
C MET A 248 -0.43 -15.54 -13.77
N ARG A 249 -0.21 -14.23 -13.97
CA ARG A 249 1.14 -13.67 -14.18
C ARG A 249 2.00 -13.83 -12.93
N ASP A 250 1.44 -13.54 -11.76
CA ASP A 250 2.13 -13.67 -10.47
C ASP A 250 2.53 -15.13 -10.19
N GLY A 251 1.60 -16.07 -10.37
CA GLY A 251 1.88 -17.50 -10.20
C GLY A 251 2.95 -18.02 -11.17
N ARG A 252 2.96 -17.56 -12.43
CA ARG A 252 4.01 -17.91 -13.40
C ARG A 252 5.37 -17.37 -13.00
N ARG A 253 5.43 -16.14 -12.47
CA ARG A 253 6.67 -15.53 -11.95
C ARG A 253 7.21 -16.32 -10.76
N GLN A 254 6.39 -16.59 -9.75
CA GLN A 254 6.76 -17.39 -8.58
C GLN A 254 7.24 -18.80 -8.97
N TRP A 255 6.52 -19.46 -9.89
CA TRP A 255 6.94 -20.75 -10.42
C TRP A 255 8.31 -20.70 -11.09
N ASN A 256 8.64 -19.62 -11.81
CA ASN A 256 9.95 -19.51 -12.48
C ASN A 256 11.08 -19.16 -11.50
N GLU A 257 10.78 -18.40 -10.45
CA GLU A 257 11.76 -18.00 -9.42
C GLU A 257 12.22 -19.18 -8.56
N GLN A 258 11.33 -20.13 -8.25
CA GLN A 258 11.69 -21.32 -7.46
C GLN A 258 12.74 -22.23 -8.13
N TRP A 259 12.95 -22.10 -9.45
CA TRP A 259 13.95 -22.85 -10.23
C TRP A 259 15.21 -22.03 -10.55
N ARG A 260 15.27 -20.78 -10.08
CA ARG A 260 16.43 -19.88 -10.25
C ARG A 260 17.27 -19.71 -8.98
N ALA A 261 16.84 -20.32 -7.86
CA ALA A 261 17.57 -20.39 -6.60
C ALA A 261 18.50 -21.60 -6.53
#